data_AF-A0A397THS8-F1
#
_entry.id   AF-A0A397THS8-F1
#
_cell.length_a   1.000
_cell.length_b   1.000
_cell.length_c   1.000
_cell.angle_alpha   90.00
_cell.angle_beta   90.00
_cell.angle_gamma   90.00
#
_symmetry.space_group_name_H-M   'P 1'
#
loop_
_entity.id
_entity.type
_entity.pdbx_description
1 polymer ?
#
loop_
_entity_poly.entity_id
_entity_poly.type
_entity_poly.pdbx_seq_one_letter_code
_entity_poly.pdbx_strand_id
1 'polypeptide(L)'
;MYFFDRNGYAFRYILEFYRTGKLLLSERDKDKVTFVTLDEIAKEIEYFRIPVTEGDDDDEYDDVDDDLMLENQSSNKKKINNSHPSPASVLIHKYAGAKVDQFIKALEELIYEAMGCFEERVELKFFSKTSDVETYWNEIESALKFYYIPIMKPYGVIGYYILDKFSKEIQLYFESTMQSISFQSIQVIDELTPTGNYGNYYKISINIKDRYAKEDIIIHTKLANYRVS
;
A
#
# COMPACT_ATOMS: atom_id res chain seq x y z
N MET A 1 -37.13 25.25 -5.86
CA MET A 1 -36.23 24.24 -6.44
C MET A 1 -34.87 24.90 -6.60
N TYR A 2 -33.84 24.37 -5.95
CA TYR A 2 -32.48 24.88 -6.08
C TYR A 2 -31.76 24.02 -7.12
N PHE A 3 -31.05 24.65 -8.06
CA PHE A 3 -30.27 23.98 -9.09
C PHE A 3 -28.79 24.30 -8.89
N PHE A 4 -27.96 23.27 -8.86
CA PHE A 4 -26.51 23.38 -8.79
C PHE A 4 -25.93 22.84 -10.09
N ASP A 5 -25.20 23.68 -10.82
CA ASP A 5 -24.50 23.31 -12.05
C ASP A 5 -23.17 22.64 -11.72
N ARG A 6 -23.23 21.44 -11.12
CA ARG A 6 -22.10 20.69 -10.54
C ARG A 6 -22.19 19.22 -10.88
N ASN A 7 -21.12 18.45 -10.61
CA ASN A 7 -21.12 17.02 -10.89
C ASN A 7 -22.05 16.28 -9.92
N GLY A 8 -23.25 15.92 -10.39
CA GLY A 8 -24.27 15.25 -9.58
C GLY A 8 -23.83 13.91 -8.98
N TYR A 9 -22.87 13.22 -9.59
CA TYR A 9 -22.33 11.97 -9.08
C TYR A 9 -21.35 12.19 -7.93
N ALA A 10 -20.48 13.19 -8.03
CA ALA A 10 -19.61 13.62 -6.93
C ALA A 10 -20.42 14.21 -5.77
N PHE A 11 -21.47 14.96 -6.10
CA PHE A 11 -22.37 15.58 -5.12
C PHE A 11 -23.08 14.57 -4.21
N ARG A 12 -23.33 13.34 -4.69
CA ARG A 12 -23.85 12.24 -3.84
C ARG A 12 -22.99 12.01 -2.60
N TYR A 13 -21.66 12.06 -2.74
CA TYR A 13 -20.74 11.82 -1.62
C TYR A 13 -20.74 12.97 -0.62
N ILE A 14 -20.93 14.20 -1.11
CA ILE A 14 -21.12 15.39 -0.27
C ILE A 14 -22.39 15.28 0.57
N LEU A 15 -23.50 14.83 -0.04
CA LEU A 15 -24.75 14.61 0.69
C LEU A 15 -24.61 13.49 1.73
N GLU A 16 -23.93 12.40 1.40
CA GLU A 16 -23.68 11.30 2.34
C GLU A 16 -22.78 11.74 3.51
N PHE A 17 -21.80 12.61 3.26
CA PHE A 17 -21.02 13.23 4.33
C PHE A 17 -21.91 14.06 5.27
N TYR A 18 -22.78 14.94 4.74
CA TYR A 18 -23.71 15.71 5.58
C TYR A 18 -24.70 14.81 6.36
N ARG A 19 -25.04 13.64 5.82
CA ARG A 19 -25.96 12.69 6.44
C ARG A 19 -25.31 11.84 7.53
N THR A 20 -24.05 11.44 7.36
CA THR A 20 -23.40 10.42 8.19
C THR A 20 -22.17 10.93 8.96
N GLY A 21 -21.68 12.13 8.64
CA GLY A 21 -20.41 12.67 9.14
C GLY A 21 -19.17 11.94 8.61
N LYS A 22 -19.32 10.98 7.69
CA LYS A 22 -18.24 10.15 7.15
C LYS A 22 -18.30 10.13 5.64
N LEU A 23 -17.14 10.25 4.99
CA LEU A 23 -17.04 10.14 3.53
C LEU A 23 -16.93 8.67 3.14
N LEU A 24 -18.04 8.07 2.71
CA LEU A 24 -18.11 6.65 2.34
C LEU A 24 -17.86 6.48 0.84
N LEU A 25 -16.61 6.19 0.47
CA LEU A 25 -16.24 5.81 -0.89
C LEU A 25 -16.51 4.31 -1.08
N SER A 26 -17.62 3.94 -1.71
CA SER A 26 -17.93 2.53 -1.93
C SER A 26 -17.07 1.94 -3.05
N GLU A 27 -16.31 0.88 -2.74
CA GLU A 27 -15.57 0.07 -3.73
C GLU A 27 -16.46 -0.64 -4.77
N ARG A 28 -17.79 -0.58 -4.59
CA ARG A 28 -18.82 -1.24 -5.41
C ARG A 28 -19.23 -0.50 -6.70
N ASP A 29 -18.52 0.55 -7.09
CA ASP A 29 -18.82 1.30 -8.32
C ASP A 29 -17.94 0.90 -9.53
N LYS A 30 -17.24 -0.25 -9.48
CA LYS A 30 -16.50 -0.78 -10.65
C LYS A 30 -17.41 -1.25 -11.81
N ASP A 31 -18.67 -1.57 -11.52
CA ASP A 31 -19.66 -2.08 -12.51
C ASP A 31 -20.71 -1.03 -12.95
N LYS A 32 -20.53 0.25 -12.62
CA LYS A 32 -21.44 1.31 -13.07
C LYS A 32 -20.77 2.25 -14.05
N VAL A 33 -21.57 2.71 -15.02
CA VAL A 33 -21.23 3.69 -16.09
C VAL A 33 -20.81 5.07 -15.54
N THR A 34 -20.79 5.27 -14.21
CA THR A 34 -20.58 6.56 -13.56
C THR A 34 -19.53 6.42 -12.45
N PHE A 35 -18.29 6.14 -12.86
CA PHE A 35 -17.12 6.22 -11.99
C PHE A 35 -16.82 7.68 -11.69
N VAL A 36 -16.79 8.06 -10.40
CA VAL A 36 -16.39 9.41 -9.97
C VAL A 36 -14.97 9.34 -9.43
N THR A 37 -14.11 10.16 -9.99
CA THR A 37 -12.71 10.25 -9.57
C THR A 37 -12.57 10.97 -8.23
N LEU A 38 -11.48 10.68 -7.51
CA LEU A 38 -11.18 11.38 -6.26
C LEU A 38 -10.97 12.89 -6.45
N ASP A 39 -10.47 13.29 -7.62
CA ASP A 39 -10.30 14.70 -8.00
C ASP A 39 -11.65 15.42 -8.12
N GLU A 40 -12.66 14.77 -8.71
CA GLU A 40 -14.02 15.33 -8.78
C GLU A 40 -14.64 15.49 -7.40
N ILE A 41 -14.44 14.52 -6.49
CA ILE A 41 -14.96 14.62 -5.12
C ILE A 41 -14.23 15.73 -4.35
N ALA A 42 -12.91 15.85 -4.50
CA ALA A 42 -12.11 16.90 -3.87
C ALA A 42 -12.58 18.30 -4.31
N LYS A 43 -12.86 18.49 -5.60
CA LYS A 43 -13.41 19.74 -6.15
C LYS A 43 -14.78 20.08 -5.57
N GLU A 44 -15.62 19.08 -5.26
CA GLU A 44 -16.90 19.34 -4.60
C GLU A 44 -16.71 19.64 -3.10
N ILE A 45 -15.83 18.95 -2.38
CA ILE A 45 -15.52 19.23 -0.97
C ILE A 45 -15.04 20.68 -0.80
N GLU A 46 -14.14 21.13 -1.68
CA GLU A 46 -13.65 22.50 -1.72
C GLU A 46 -14.79 23.50 -2.01
N TYR A 47 -15.61 23.21 -3.02
CA TYR A 47 -16.73 24.07 -3.41
C TYR A 47 -17.75 24.26 -2.28
N PHE A 48 -18.12 23.17 -1.59
CA PHE A 48 -19.08 23.19 -0.48
C PHE A 48 -18.45 23.58 0.86
N ARG A 49 -17.14 23.87 0.90
CA ARG A 49 -16.38 24.31 2.09
C ARG A 49 -16.63 23.43 3.31
N ILE A 50 -16.63 22.11 3.09
CA ILE A 50 -16.88 21.16 4.17
C ILE A 50 -15.72 21.24 5.17
N PRO A 51 -15.98 21.55 6.46
CA PRO A 51 -14.95 21.56 7.48
C PRO A 51 -14.59 20.11 7.81
N VAL A 52 -13.50 19.62 7.23
CA VAL A 52 -12.94 18.33 7.63
C VAL A 52 -12.03 18.62 8.82
N THR A 53 -12.58 18.50 10.02
CA THR A 53 -11.80 18.66 11.26
C THR A 53 -10.76 17.55 11.32
N GLU A 54 -9.51 17.96 11.55
CA GLU A 54 -8.41 17.09 11.96
C GLU A 54 -8.94 16.21 13.11
N GLY A 55 -8.84 14.89 12.97
CA GLY A 55 -9.05 14.03 14.12
C GLY A 55 -7.85 14.24 15.03
N ASP A 56 -8.09 14.78 16.22
CA ASP A 56 -7.14 14.83 17.33
C ASP A 56 -6.78 13.38 17.71
N ASP A 57 -5.79 12.80 17.02
CA ASP A 57 -5.10 11.59 17.46
C ASP A 57 -3.77 12.08 18.06
N ASP A 58 -3.83 12.54 19.32
CA ASP A 58 -2.67 12.84 20.17
C ASP A 58 -1.93 11.53 20.49
N ASP A 59 -1.00 11.12 19.63
CA ASP A 59 0.07 10.19 20.01
C ASP A 59 1.35 11.00 20.28
N GLU A 60 1.42 11.48 21.51
CA GLU A 60 2.56 12.08 22.19
C GLU A 60 3.76 11.11 22.17
N TYR A 61 4.77 11.39 21.34
CA TYR A 61 6.13 10.86 21.54
C TYR A 61 6.99 11.98 22.12
N ASP A 62 7.07 12.00 23.44
CA ASP A 62 8.11 12.68 24.21
C ASP A 62 9.45 11.97 23.93
N ASP A 63 10.35 12.63 23.21
CA ASP A 63 11.79 12.38 23.34
C ASP A 63 12.43 13.66 23.87
N VAL A 64 12.74 13.61 25.16
CA VAL A 64 13.48 14.62 25.91
C VAL A 64 14.96 14.25 25.92
N ASP A 65 15.78 15.30 25.96
CA ASP A 65 17.21 15.38 26.29
C ASP A 65 18.21 15.16 25.14
N ASP A 66 19.29 15.92 25.02
CA ASP A 66 19.65 17.29 25.42
C ASP A 66 20.98 17.55 24.67
N ASP A 67 21.39 18.82 24.63
CA ASP A 67 22.80 19.23 24.53
C ASP A 67 23.54 19.22 23.16
N LEU A 68 23.54 20.36 22.45
CA LEU A 68 24.50 21.47 22.69
C LEU A 68 24.52 22.49 21.54
N MET A 69 24.32 23.75 21.94
CA MET A 69 24.45 24.95 21.13
C MET A 69 25.92 25.27 20.81
N LEU A 70 26.20 25.71 19.57
CA LEU A 70 27.26 26.69 19.31
C LEU A 70 26.87 27.56 18.10
N GLU A 71 26.54 28.81 18.40
CA GLU A 71 26.37 29.89 17.45
C GLU A 71 27.66 30.16 16.66
N ASN A 72 27.53 30.46 15.37
CA ASN A 72 28.22 31.62 14.82
C ASN A 72 27.42 32.23 13.67
N GLN A 73 27.24 33.54 13.82
CA GLN A 73 26.34 34.40 13.07
C GLN A 73 26.82 34.58 11.63
N SER A 74 25.92 34.37 10.67
CA SER A 74 25.94 35.15 9.43
C SER A 74 24.53 35.38 8.91
N SER A 75 24.25 36.66 8.68
CA SER A 75 22.96 37.27 8.43
C SER A 75 22.30 36.76 7.14
N ASN A 76 21.16 36.08 7.25
CA ASN A 76 20.08 36.20 6.27
C ASN A 76 18.73 35.83 6.91
N LYS A 77 17.99 36.86 7.32
CA LYS A 77 16.63 36.73 7.85
C LYS A 77 15.65 36.36 6.72
N LYS A 78 14.93 35.27 6.98
CA LYS A 78 13.54 34.96 6.55
C LYS A 78 13.28 34.67 5.07
N LYS A 79 13.10 33.37 4.79
CA LYS A 79 11.75 32.77 4.69
C LYS A 79 11.87 31.24 4.80
N ILE A 80 11.77 30.75 6.03
CA ILE A 80 11.37 29.36 6.27
C ILE A 80 9.89 29.33 5.92
N ASN A 81 9.57 28.85 4.72
CA ASN A 81 8.21 28.56 4.34
C ASN A 81 7.81 27.27 5.07
N ASN A 82 7.36 27.38 6.32
CA ASN A 82 6.51 26.35 6.91
C ASN A 82 5.17 26.38 6.16
N SER A 83 5.15 25.82 4.96
CA SER A 83 3.90 25.56 4.25
C SER A 83 3.29 24.31 4.89
N HIS A 84 2.47 24.50 5.91
CA HIS A 84 1.53 23.46 6.32
C HIS A 84 0.77 23.01 5.05
N PRO A 85 0.77 21.71 4.72
CA PRO A 85 0.05 21.21 3.57
C PRO A 85 -1.42 21.61 3.71
N SER A 86 -2.05 22.07 2.61
CA SER A 86 -3.46 22.40 2.65
C SER A 86 -4.29 21.20 3.14
N PRO A 87 -5.48 21.39 3.73
CA PRO A 87 -6.31 20.28 4.23
C PRO A 87 -6.57 19.17 3.18
N ALA A 88 -6.69 19.54 1.90
CA ALA A 88 -6.78 18.58 0.80
C ALA A 88 -5.49 17.75 0.62
N SER A 89 -4.32 18.36 0.79
CA SER A 89 -3.03 17.68 0.76
C SER A 89 -2.87 16.72 1.94
N VAL A 90 -3.32 17.09 3.15
CA VAL A 90 -3.33 16.20 4.32
C VAL A 90 -4.22 14.97 4.09
N LEU A 91 -5.42 15.16 3.55
CA LEU A 91 -6.34 14.06 3.23
C LEU A 91 -5.77 13.12 2.17
N ILE A 92 -5.14 13.66 1.13
CA ILE A 92 -4.47 12.87 0.08
C ILE A 92 -3.31 12.07 0.70
N HIS A 93 -2.53 12.67 1.60
CA HIS A 93 -1.44 11.97 2.30
C HIS A 93 -1.97 10.82 3.16
N LYS A 94 -3.04 11.06 3.95
CA LYS A 94 -3.66 10.01 4.78
C LYS A 94 -4.20 8.85 3.93
N TYR A 95 -4.84 9.17 2.80
CA TYR A 95 -5.34 8.15 1.88
C TYR A 95 -4.22 7.38 1.19
N ALA A 96 -3.15 8.07 0.77
CA ALA A 96 -1.97 7.44 0.21
C ALA A 96 -1.29 6.51 1.23
N GLY A 97 -1.14 6.96 2.48
CA GLY A 97 -0.64 6.13 3.58
C GLY A 97 -1.45 4.85 3.76
N ALA A 98 -2.78 4.97 3.84
CA ALA A 98 -3.66 3.79 3.93
C ALA A 98 -3.51 2.82 2.74
N LYS A 99 -3.17 3.31 1.54
CA LYS A 99 -2.88 2.44 0.38
C LYS A 99 -1.54 1.72 0.50
N VAL A 100 -0.55 2.34 1.11
CA VAL A 100 0.72 1.69 1.44
C VAL A 100 0.49 0.59 2.48
N ASP A 101 -0.26 0.88 3.55
CA ASP A 101 -0.58 -0.11 4.59
C ASP A 101 -1.35 -1.31 4.04
N GLN A 102 -2.32 -1.05 3.15
CA GLN A 102 -3.05 -2.12 2.45
C GLN A 102 -2.12 -3.00 1.61
N PHE A 103 -1.14 -2.40 0.92
CA PHE A 103 -0.13 -3.14 0.16
C PHE A 103 0.77 -3.98 1.08
N ILE A 104 1.24 -3.40 2.19
CA ILE A 104 2.06 -4.11 3.18
C ILE A 104 1.28 -5.31 3.72
N LYS A 105 0.03 -5.10 4.16
CA LYS A 105 -0.82 -6.17 4.67
C LYS A 105 -1.04 -7.29 3.65
N ALA A 106 -1.28 -6.94 2.39
CA ALA A 106 -1.42 -7.94 1.33
C ALA A 106 -0.12 -8.73 1.14
N LEU A 107 1.04 -8.07 1.21
CA LEU A 107 2.32 -8.75 1.13
C LEU A 107 2.58 -9.67 2.34
N GLU A 108 2.17 -9.27 3.55
CA GLU A 108 2.20 -10.11 4.75
C GLU A 108 1.34 -11.37 4.57
N GLU A 109 0.09 -11.19 4.15
CA GLU A 109 -0.85 -12.29 3.88
C GLU A 109 -0.27 -13.26 2.83
N LEU A 110 0.34 -12.75 1.77
CA LEU A 110 1.01 -13.58 0.77
C LEU A 110 2.15 -14.40 1.37
N ILE A 111 2.98 -13.81 2.22
CA ILE A 111 4.11 -14.50 2.85
C ILE A 111 3.61 -15.64 3.73
N TYR A 112 2.57 -15.41 4.55
CA TYR A 112 1.97 -16.45 5.37
C TYR A 112 1.34 -17.58 4.54
N GLU A 113 0.67 -17.25 3.43
CA GLU A 113 0.13 -18.26 2.51
C GLU A 113 1.24 -19.07 1.83
N ALA A 114 2.30 -18.41 1.36
CA ALA A 114 3.47 -19.06 0.76
C ALA A 114 4.14 -20.01 1.76
N MET A 115 4.29 -19.57 3.01
CA MET A 115 4.75 -20.37 4.14
C MET A 115 3.86 -21.60 4.39
N GLY A 116 2.54 -21.41 4.44
CA GLY A 116 1.57 -22.50 4.60
C GLY A 116 1.58 -23.51 3.44
N CYS A 117 1.95 -23.04 2.25
CA CYS A 117 2.16 -23.86 1.05
C CYS A 117 3.58 -24.47 0.96
N PHE A 118 4.42 -24.31 1.98
CA PHE A 118 5.80 -24.81 2.02
C PHE A 118 6.70 -24.27 0.90
N GLU A 119 6.41 -23.06 0.38
CA GLU A 119 7.33 -22.41 -0.56
C GLU A 119 8.59 -21.94 0.15
N GLU A 120 9.75 -22.13 -0.50
CA GLU A 120 11.04 -21.66 0.03
C GLU A 120 11.30 -20.19 -0.32
N ARG A 121 10.64 -19.68 -1.37
CA ARG A 121 10.93 -18.36 -1.94
C ARG A 121 9.70 -17.75 -2.61
N VAL A 122 9.43 -16.50 -2.24
CA VAL A 122 8.44 -15.64 -2.91
C VAL A 122 9.17 -14.70 -3.85
N GLU A 123 8.71 -14.65 -5.11
CA GLU A 123 9.24 -13.74 -6.13
C GLU A 123 8.09 -13.01 -6.82
N LEU A 124 8.09 -11.67 -6.72
CA LEU A 124 7.10 -10.80 -7.33
C LEU A 124 7.75 -9.76 -8.23
N LYS A 125 7.07 -9.42 -9.33
CA LYS A 125 7.47 -8.37 -10.26
C LYS A 125 6.33 -7.36 -10.41
N PHE A 126 6.67 -6.08 -10.31
CA PHE A 126 5.74 -4.97 -10.45
C PHE A 126 6.20 -4.07 -11.58
N PHE A 127 5.31 -3.81 -12.53
CA PHE A 127 5.60 -3.09 -13.76
C PHE A 127 4.84 -1.77 -13.80
N SER A 128 5.44 -0.74 -14.42
CA SER A 128 4.79 0.56 -14.61
C SER A 128 3.73 0.55 -15.71
N LYS A 129 3.80 -0.39 -16.65
CA LYS A 129 2.88 -0.51 -17.80
C LYS A 129 1.84 -1.61 -17.57
N THR A 130 0.57 -1.29 -17.82
CA THR A 130 -0.55 -2.22 -17.67
C THR A 130 -0.41 -3.48 -18.53
N SER A 131 0.11 -3.37 -19.75
CA SER A 131 0.30 -4.53 -20.65
C SER A 131 1.27 -5.56 -20.07
N ASP A 132 2.36 -5.11 -19.45
CA ASP A 132 3.34 -5.99 -18.82
C ASP A 132 2.77 -6.65 -17.55
N VAL A 133 1.95 -5.91 -16.79
CA VAL A 133 1.23 -6.42 -15.63
C VAL A 133 0.27 -7.55 -16.05
N GLU A 134 -0.53 -7.35 -17.09
CA GLU A 134 -1.48 -8.36 -17.58
C GLU A 134 -0.77 -9.65 -18.03
N THR A 135 0.29 -9.51 -18.83
CA THR A 135 1.08 -10.66 -19.28
C THR A 135 1.68 -11.43 -18.09
N TYR A 136 2.31 -10.72 -17.14
CA TYR A 136 2.91 -11.33 -15.96
C TYR A 136 1.91 -12.11 -15.11
N TRP A 137 0.74 -11.55 -14.84
CA TRP A 137 -0.26 -12.25 -14.01
C TRP A 137 -0.87 -13.46 -14.72
N ASN A 138 -1.01 -13.42 -16.05
CA ASN A 138 -1.47 -14.58 -16.82
C ASN A 138 -0.44 -15.73 -16.79
N GLU A 139 0.86 -15.41 -16.79
CA GLU A 139 1.94 -16.39 -16.62
C GLU A 139 1.92 -17.01 -15.21
N ILE A 140 1.76 -16.18 -14.15
CA ILE A 140 1.62 -16.66 -12.77
C ILE A 140 0.41 -17.57 -12.59
N GLU A 141 -0.72 -17.20 -13.19
CA GLU A 141 -1.94 -18.00 -13.18
C GLU A 141 -1.71 -19.37 -13.81
N SER A 142 -0.99 -19.41 -14.92
CA SER A 142 -0.60 -20.64 -15.59
C SER A 142 0.36 -21.50 -14.76
N ALA A 143 1.19 -20.89 -13.91
CA ALA A 143 2.13 -21.56 -13.03
C ALA A 143 1.48 -22.15 -11.76
N LEU A 144 0.14 -22.17 -11.67
CA LEU A 144 -0.65 -22.68 -10.54
C LEU A 144 -0.37 -21.98 -9.20
N LYS A 145 0.18 -20.76 -9.22
CA LYS A 145 0.40 -19.92 -8.04
C LYS A 145 -0.86 -19.16 -7.66
N PHE A 146 -1.97 -19.88 -7.48
CA PHE A 146 -3.31 -19.30 -7.39
C PHE A 146 -3.51 -18.32 -6.22
N TYR A 147 -2.78 -18.50 -5.12
CA TYR A 147 -2.91 -17.63 -3.95
C TYR A 147 -2.26 -16.26 -4.15
N TYR A 148 -1.32 -16.10 -5.10
CA TYR A 148 -0.75 -14.79 -5.44
C TYR A 148 -1.79 -13.85 -6.07
N ILE A 149 -2.69 -14.41 -6.88
CA ILE A 149 -3.63 -13.65 -7.71
C ILE A 149 -4.63 -12.84 -6.87
N PRO A 150 -5.41 -13.43 -5.92
CA PRO A 150 -6.37 -12.66 -5.16
C PRO A 150 -5.69 -11.64 -4.24
N ILE A 151 -4.48 -11.93 -3.77
CA ILE A 151 -3.76 -11.10 -2.79
C ILE A 151 -3.04 -9.93 -3.47
N MET A 152 -2.25 -10.19 -4.51
CA MET A 152 -1.32 -9.20 -5.09
C MET A 152 -1.73 -8.62 -6.44
N LYS A 153 -2.57 -9.29 -7.24
CA LYS A 153 -3.01 -8.77 -8.55
C LYS A 153 -3.65 -7.36 -8.47
N PRO A 154 -4.43 -7.00 -7.43
CA PRO A 154 -4.96 -5.64 -7.28
C PRO A 154 -3.88 -4.54 -7.24
N TYR A 155 -2.64 -4.91 -6.89
CA TYR A 155 -1.51 -3.99 -6.78
C TYR A 155 -0.58 -4.02 -8.00
N GLY A 156 -0.99 -4.58 -9.15
CA GLY A 156 -0.12 -4.73 -10.32
C GLY A 156 0.70 -3.47 -10.68
N VAL A 157 0.03 -2.43 -11.19
CA VAL A 157 0.70 -1.15 -11.51
C VAL A 157 0.94 -0.31 -10.24
N ILE A 158 0.02 -0.36 -9.28
CA ILE A 158 0.08 0.48 -8.07
C ILE A 158 1.30 0.11 -7.21
N GLY A 159 1.62 -1.17 -7.10
CA GLY A 159 2.76 -1.70 -6.38
C GLY A 159 4.09 -1.18 -6.94
N TYR A 160 4.19 -0.96 -8.25
CA TYR A 160 5.36 -0.30 -8.84
C TYR A 160 5.59 1.08 -8.22
N TYR A 161 4.54 1.92 -8.17
CA TYR A 161 4.64 3.28 -7.64
C TYR A 161 4.80 3.34 -6.12
N ILE A 162 4.28 2.35 -5.40
CA ILE A 162 4.52 2.21 -3.95
C ILE A 162 5.99 1.89 -3.72
N LEU A 163 6.53 0.88 -4.39
CA LEU A 163 7.94 0.47 -4.24
C LEU A 163 8.91 1.56 -4.70
N ASP A 164 8.52 2.36 -5.69
CA ASP A 164 9.29 3.51 -6.15
C ASP A 164 9.51 4.58 -5.06
N LYS A 165 8.60 4.67 -4.10
CA LYS A 165 8.65 5.66 -3.02
C LYS A 165 9.07 5.08 -1.67
N PHE A 166 8.70 3.83 -1.39
CA PHE A 166 8.73 3.25 -0.04
C PHE A 166 9.46 1.89 0.03
N SER A 167 10.21 1.50 -1.00
CA SER A 167 10.87 0.19 -1.03
C SER A 167 11.79 -0.06 0.17
N LYS A 168 12.55 0.95 0.60
CA LYS A 168 13.50 0.81 1.72
C LYS A 168 12.76 0.63 3.05
N GLU A 169 11.76 1.46 3.30
CA GLU A 169 10.93 1.47 4.50
C GLU A 169 10.15 0.16 4.61
N ILE A 170 9.60 -0.34 3.50
CA ILE A 170 8.91 -1.63 3.44
C ILE A 170 9.89 -2.77 3.75
N GLN A 171 11.08 -2.77 3.14
CA GLN A 171 12.08 -3.79 3.42
C GLN A 171 12.46 -3.82 4.91
N LEU A 172 12.74 -2.66 5.49
CA LEU A 172 13.08 -2.52 6.91
C LEU A 172 11.94 -3.00 7.82
N TYR A 173 10.69 -2.62 7.52
CA TYR A 173 9.52 -3.07 8.26
C TYR A 173 9.49 -4.61 8.34
N PHE A 174 9.54 -5.30 7.20
CA PHE A 174 9.47 -6.75 7.20
C PHE A 174 10.68 -7.43 7.86
N GLU A 175 11.89 -6.91 7.65
CA GLU A 175 13.09 -7.44 8.31
C GLU A 175 13.04 -7.27 9.83
N SER A 176 12.37 -6.22 10.33
CA SER A 176 12.18 -5.98 11.77
C SER A 176 11.03 -6.80 12.36
N THR A 177 9.95 -7.01 11.61
CA THR A 177 8.72 -7.63 12.10
C THR A 177 8.72 -9.15 11.95
N MET A 178 9.42 -9.70 10.94
CA MET A 178 9.39 -11.12 10.60
C MET A 178 10.78 -11.77 10.60
N GLN A 179 11.13 -12.43 11.70
CA GLN A 179 12.40 -13.17 11.81
C GLN A 179 12.49 -14.39 10.87
N SER A 180 11.32 -14.96 10.53
CA SER A 180 11.13 -16.15 9.70
C SER A 180 11.49 -15.94 8.22
N ILE A 181 11.79 -14.72 7.79
CA ILE A 181 12.14 -14.39 6.40
C ILE A 181 13.47 -13.63 6.28
N SER A 182 13.95 -13.52 5.06
CA SER A 182 14.93 -12.50 4.65
C SER A 182 14.55 -11.95 3.30
N PHE A 183 14.64 -10.64 3.15
CA PHE A 183 14.63 -10.03 1.84
C PHE A 183 15.96 -10.31 1.15
N GLN A 184 15.89 -10.94 -0.02
CA GLN A 184 17.04 -11.07 -0.90
C GLN A 184 17.32 -9.73 -1.59
N SER A 185 16.26 -9.05 -2.06
CA SER A 185 16.30 -7.68 -2.54
C SER A 185 14.90 -7.11 -2.82
N ILE A 186 14.77 -5.80 -2.69
CA ILE A 186 13.82 -4.98 -3.45
C ILE A 186 14.65 -4.09 -4.37
N GLN A 187 14.61 -4.34 -5.68
CA GLN A 187 15.44 -3.59 -6.63
C GLN A 187 14.71 -3.30 -7.93
N VAL A 188 15.08 -2.19 -8.57
CA VAL A 188 14.72 -1.89 -9.95
C VAL A 188 15.58 -2.73 -10.86
N ILE A 189 14.93 -3.43 -11.79
CA ILE A 189 15.59 -4.21 -12.84
C ILE A 189 15.27 -3.56 -14.18
N ASP A 190 16.31 -3.35 -14.99
CA ASP A 190 16.21 -2.79 -16.34
C ASP A 190 16.52 -3.88 -17.38
N GLU A 191 15.48 -4.60 -17.78
CA GLU A 191 15.56 -5.76 -18.65
C GLU A 191 14.38 -5.80 -19.64
N LEU A 192 14.34 -6.85 -20.47
CA LEU A 192 13.17 -7.17 -21.27
C LEU A 192 11.98 -7.51 -20.36
N THR A 193 10.90 -6.75 -20.52
CA THR A 193 9.61 -7.01 -19.86
C THR A 193 8.92 -8.22 -20.51
N PRO A 194 7.88 -8.79 -19.88
CA PRO A 194 7.15 -9.94 -20.44
C PRO A 194 6.60 -9.71 -21.86
N THR A 195 6.31 -8.46 -22.23
CA THR A 195 5.88 -8.12 -23.61
C THR A 195 7.02 -8.00 -24.62
N GLY A 196 8.27 -8.26 -24.20
CA GLY A 196 9.46 -8.16 -25.05
C GLY A 196 9.98 -6.74 -25.25
N ASN A 197 9.49 -5.77 -24.49
CA ASN A 197 9.95 -4.38 -24.54
C ASN A 197 11.02 -4.12 -23.47
N TYR A 198 11.94 -3.20 -23.72
CA TYR A 198 12.88 -2.77 -22.67
C TYR A 198 12.14 -1.88 -21.65
N GLY A 199 12.32 -2.13 -20.35
CA GLY A 199 11.69 -1.32 -19.33
C GLY A 199 12.05 -1.70 -17.89
N ASN A 200 11.83 -0.74 -17.00
CA ASN A 200 12.09 -0.89 -15.59
C ASN A 200 10.92 -1.56 -14.86
N TYR A 201 11.24 -2.50 -13.97
CA TYR A 201 10.30 -3.11 -13.05
C TYR A 201 10.90 -3.28 -11.66
N TYR A 202 10.05 -3.24 -10.63
CA TYR A 202 10.47 -3.57 -9.28
C TYR A 202 10.34 -5.08 -9.08
N LYS A 203 11.40 -5.71 -8.56
CA LYS A 203 11.40 -7.11 -8.16
C LYS A 203 11.50 -7.21 -6.65
N ILE A 204 10.54 -7.91 -6.04
CA ILE A 204 10.63 -8.35 -4.64
C ILE A 204 11.06 -9.82 -4.64
N SER A 205 12.10 -10.14 -3.89
CA SER A 205 12.55 -11.51 -3.66
C SER A 205 12.71 -11.76 -2.17
N ILE A 206 11.93 -12.69 -1.63
CA ILE A 206 11.90 -13.03 -0.21
C ILE A 206 12.23 -14.51 -0.07
N ASN A 207 13.23 -14.82 0.74
CA ASN A 207 13.54 -16.19 1.14
C ASN A 207 12.86 -16.48 2.47
N ILE A 208 12.14 -17.60 2.53
CA ILE A 208 11.52 -18.09 3.76
C ILE A 208 12.55 -18.96 4.46
N LYS A 209 13.01 -18.53 5.65
CA LYS A 209 14.04 -19.22 6.43
C LYS A 209 13.45 -20.32 7.29
N ASP A 210 12.28 -20.05 7.84
CA ASP A 210 11.65 -20.94 8.81
C ASP A 210 11.12 -22.18 8.12
N ARG A 211 11.84 -23.29 8.32
CA ARG A 211 11.35 -24.61 8.00
C ARG A 211 10.62 -25.09 9.24
N TYR A 212 9.32 -24.82 9.28
CA TYR A 212 8.44 -25.27 10.36
C TYR A 212 8.80 -26.68 10.82
N ALA A 213 9.01 -26.86 12.12
CA ALA A 213 9.27 -28.19 12.65
C ALA A 213 8.06 -29.07 12.34
N LYS A 214 8.33 -30.30 11.91
CA LYS A 214 7.28 -31.28 11.60
C LYS A 214 6.33 -31.43 12.79
N GLU A 215 6.86 -31.38 13.99
CA GLU A 215 6.16 -31.51 15.26
C GLU A 215 5.15 -30.37 15.47
N ASP A 216 5.55 -29.14 15.14
CA ASP A 216 4.71 -27.93 15.25
C ASP A 216 3.60 -27.92 14.21
N ILE A 217 3.84 -28.49 13.03
CA ILE A 217 2.79 -28.64 12.02
C ILE A 217 1.83 -29.76 12.40
N ILE A 218 2.34 -30.92 12.83
CA ILE A 218 1.53 -32.12 13.07
C ILE A 218 0.37 -31.87 14.03
N ILE A 219 0.58 -31.06 15.08
CA ILE A 219 -0.47 -30.70 16.06
C ILE A 219 -1.68 -30.00 15.41
N HIS A 220 -1.49 -29.32 14.29
CA HIS A 220 -2.53 -28.61 13.55
C HIS A 220 -3.11 -29.42 12.39
N THR A 221 -2.74 -30.70 12.26
CA THR A 221 -3.22 -31.58 11.18
C THR A 221 -4.08 -32.73 11.70
N LYS A 222 -4.80 -33.38 10.78
CA LYS A 222 -5.47 -34.66 11.04
C LYS A 222 -4.50 -35.80 11.41
N LEU A 223 -3.19 -35.58 11.25
CA LEU A 223 -2.13 -36.53 11.60
C LEU A 223 -1.74 -36.46 13.07
N ALA A 224 -2.28 -35.53 13.86
CA ALA A 224 -1.96 -35.37 15.29
C ALA A 224 -2.09 -36.68 16.08
N ASN A 225 -3.06 -37.54 15.73
CA ASN A 225 -3.32 -38.83 16.39
C ASN A 225 -2.52 -40.01 15.82
N TYR A 226 -1.72 -39.80 14.77
CA TYR A 226 -0.97 -40.84 14.06
C TYR A 226 0.55 -40.64 14.20
N ARG A 227 0.99 -40.06 15.32
CA ARG A 227 2.42 -39.91 15.62
C ARG A 227 3.06 -41.29 15.64
N VAL A 228 3.96 -41.52 14.68
CA VAL A 228 4.79 -42.73 14.65
C VAL A 228 5.85 -42.54 15.74
N SER A 229 5.82 -43.41 16.75
CA SER A 229 6.77 -43.47 17.85
C SER A 229 8.21 -43.71 17.39
#